data_AF-A0A143X744-F1
#
_entry.id   AF-A0A143X744-F1
#
_cell.length_a   1.000
_cell.length_b   1.000
_cell.length_c   1.000
_cell.angle_alpha   90.00
_cell.angle_beta   90.00
_cell.angle_gamma   90.00
#
_symmetry.space_group_name_H-M   'P 1'
#
loop_
_entity.id
_entity.type
_entity.pdbx_description
1 polymer ?
#
loop_
_entity_poly.entity_id
_entity_poly.type
_entity_poly.pdbx_seq_one_letter_code
_entity_poly.pdbx_strand_id
1 'polypeptide(L)'
;MDAVVAVEDHRFEQHWGIDLIAIGRAAWNNLISWSLREGGSTITQQLAKNMYFTQEKSFIRKIAEMFMAFRLENTYTKDKILELYVNSIYFGDGYYCVRDASRGYFGKEPIDMTGYESTLLAGIPNAPSVYSLTANPDLAKQRQQYVIQQMVRYGYISEDEGKELSQ
;
A
#
# COMPACT_ATOMS: atom_id res chain seq x y z
N MET A 1 -7.25 -4.66 -5.58
CA MET A 1 -7.51 -4.09 -4.24
C MET A 1 -6.84 -4.93 -3.16
N ASP A 2 -7.13 -6.23 -3.10
CA ASP A 2 -6.55 -7.17 -2.11
C ASP A 2 -5.03 -7.13 -2.02
N ALA A 3 -4.32 -7.05 -3.15
CA ALA A 3 -2.86 -6.93 -3.17
C ALA A 3 -2.36 -5.69 -2.40
N VAL A 4 -3.07 -4.57 -2.50
CA VAL A 4 -2.74 -3.33 -1.76
C VAL A 4 -3.01 -3.52 -0.28
N VAL A 5 -4.16 -4.09 0.08
CA VAL A 5 -4.51 -4.36 1.48
C VAL A 5 -3.50 -5.32 2.11
N ALA A 6 -3.16 -6.43 1.44
CA ALA A 6 -2.22 -7.42 1.96
C ALA A 6 -0.84 -6.84 2.29
N VAL A 7 -0.33 -5.91 1.46
CA VAL A 7 1.03 -5.37 1.61
C VAL A 7 1.11 -4.10 2.46
N GLU A 8 0.10 -3.22 2.38
CA GLU A 8 0.10 -1.94 3.10
C GLU A 8 -0.58 -2.06 4.47
N ASP A 9 -1.65 -2.85 4.58
CA ASP A 9 -2.53 -2.85 5.76
C ASP A 9 -3.42 -4.11 5.86
N HIS A 10 -2.82 -5.29 6.09
CA HIS A 10 -3.54 -6.58 6.06
C HIS A 10 -4.72 -6.71 7.05
N ARG A 11 -4.84 -5.77 8.00
CA ARG A 11 -5.95 -5.69 8.96
C ARG A 11 -6.85 -4.48 8.73
N PHE A 12 -6.82 -3.92 7.52
CA PHE A 12 -7.59 -2.75 7.12
C PHE A 12 -9.05 -2.80 7.55
N GLU A 13 -9.71 -3.94 7.35
CA GLU A 13 -11.12 -4.17 7.72
C GLU A 13 -11.37 -4.29 9.23
N GLN A 14 -10.32 -4.50 10.04
CA GLN A 14 -10.41 -4.84 11.46
C GLN A 14 -10.12 -3.67 12.39
N HIS A 15 -9.82 -2.49 11.86
CA HIS A 15 -9.51 -1.30 12.66
C HIS A 15 -10.24 -0.05 12.18
N TRP A 16 -10.32 0.97 13.02
CA TRP A 16 -10.98 2.24 12.70
C TRP A 16 -9.94 3.33 12.42
N GLY A 17 -9.20 3.19 11.31
CA GLY A 17 -8.15 4.13 10.89
C GLY A 17 -6.80 3.99 11.59
N ILE A 18 -6.69 3.34 12.74
CA ILE A 18 -5.42 3.09 13.43
C ILE A 18 -5.33 1.65 13.88
N ASP A 19 -4.23 0.99 13.52
CA ASP A 19 -3.93 -0.37 13.97
C ASP A 19 -2.87 -0.37 15.07
N LEU A 20 -3.33 -0.46 16.33
CA LEU A 20 -2.45 -0.52 17.51
C LEU A 20 -1.55 -1.77 17.52
N ILE A 21 -2.02 -2.90 17.00
CA ILE A 21 -1.22 -4.13 16.94
C ILE A 21 -0.15 -3.99 15.86
N ALA A 22 -0.46 -3.39 14.70
CA ALA A 22 0.57 -3.10 13.69
C ALA A 22 1.62 -2.11 14.20
N ILE A 23 1.20 -1.07 14.94
CA ILE A 23 2.13 -0.12 15.58
C ILE A 23 3.04 -0.85 16.56
N GLY A 24 2.48 -1.70 17.44
CA GLY A 24 3.25 -2.47 18.41
C GLY A 24 4.25 -3.44 17.75
N ARG A 25 3.80 -4.19 16.74
CA ARG A 25 4.66 -5.08 15.94
C ARG A 25 5.79 -4.32 15.24
N ALA A 26 5.47 -3.21 14.56
CA ALA A 26 6.47 -2.40 13.87
C ALA A 26 7.50 -1.82 14.85
N ALA A 27 7.05 -1.35 16.03
CA ALA A 27 7.95 -0.89 17.08
C ALA A 27 8.88 -2.00 17.58
N TRP A 28 8.35 -3.19 17.84
CA TRP A 28 9.11 -4.36 18.29
C TRP A 28 10.16 -4.80 17.25
N ASN A 29 9.76 -4.92 15.98
CA ASN A 29 10.64 -5.37 14.91
C ASN A 29 11.72 -4.32 14.56
N ASN A 30 11.38 -3.04 14.60
CA ASN A 30 12.36 -1.97 14.41
C ASN A 30 13.38 -1.92 15.56
N LEU A 31 12.97 -2.25 16.80
CA LEU A 31 13.87 -2.36 17.96
C LEU A 31 14.84 -3.55 17.83
N ILE A 32 14.34 -4.73 17.46
CA ILE A 32 15.16 -5.94 17.32
C ILE A 32 16.12 -5.83 16.13
N SER A 33 15.64 -5.29 15.00
CA SER A 33 16.45 -5.20 13.78
C SER A 33 17.41 -4.02 13.76
N TRP A 34 17.38 -3.14 14.78
CA TRP A 34 18.12 -1.87 14.79
C TRP A 34 17.92 -1.05 13.51
N SER A 35 16.74 -1.17 12.88
CA SER A 35 16.46 -0.61 11.57
C SER A 35 15.01 -0.15 11.47
N LEU A 36 14.77 1.03 10.90
CA LEU A 36 13.42 1.57 10.67
C LEU A 36 12.82 1.01 9.37
N ARG A 37 12.71 -0.31 9.26
CA ARG A 37 12.28 -1.01 8.04
C ARG A 37 10.77 -1.19 7.93
N GLU A 38 10.07 -1.31 9.06
CA GLU A 38 8.64 -1.61 9.06
C GLU A 38 7.79 -0.38 9.40
N GLY A 39 6.84 -0.09 8.52
CA GLY A 39 5.86 0.98 8.71
C GLY A 39 4.64 0.48 9.47
N GLY A 40 4.21 1.21 10.50
CA GLY A 40 2.97 0.94 11.23
C GLY A 40 1.79 1.82 10.80
N SER A 41 1.88 2.52 9.66
CA SER A 41 0.80 3.41 9.21
C SER A 41 -0.24 2.66 8.38
N THR A 42 -1.51 2.86 8.70
CA THR A 42 -2.66 2.25 8.00
C THR A 42 -2.91 2.94 6.66
N ILE A 43 -3.69 2.29 5.78
CA ILE A 43 -4.15 2.87 4.51
C ILE A 43 -4.87 4.21 4.76
N THR A 44 -5.73 4.27 5.76
CA THR A 44 -6.49 5.49 6.11
C THR A 44 -5.57 6.62 6.58
N GLN A 45 -4.52 6.32 7.36
CA GLN A 45 -3.53 7.32 7.76
C GLN A 45 -2.74 7.82 6.55
N GLN A 46 -2.36 6.94 5.63
CA GLN A 46 -1.67 7.32 4.41
C GLN A 46 -2.57 8.19 3.51
N LEU A 47 -3.86 7.85 3.38
CA LEU A 47 -4.84 8.68 2.67
C LEU A 47 -4.96 10.06 3.31
N ALA A 48 -5.11 10.14 4.63
CA ALA A 48 -5.18 11.40 5.36
C ALA A 48 -3.94 12.26 5.12
N LYS A 49 -2.74 11.66 5.18
CA LYS A 49 -1.47 12.32 4.88
C LYS A 49 -1.48 12.93 3.47
N ASN A 50 -1.89 12.15 2.46
CA ASN A 50 -1.82 12.58 1.06
C ASN A 50 -2.86 13.67 0.71
N MET A 51 -4.05 13.64 1.33
CA MET A 51 -5.11 14.59 1.02
C MET A 51 -4.97 15.93 1.75
N TYR A 52 -4.45 15.93 2.98
CA TYR A 52 -4.58 17.07 3.89
C TYR A 52 -3.27 17.69 4.36
N PHE A 53 -2.12 17.04 4.13
CA PHE A 53 -0.86 17.48 4.71
C PHE A 53 0.28 17.53 3.70
N THR A 54 1.24 18.42 3.97
CA THR A 54 2.52 18.46 3.24
C THR A 54 3.42 17.30 3.67
N GLN A 55 4.46 17.00 2.87
CA GLN A 55 5.38 15.90 3.15
C GLN A 55 6.35 16.16 4.33
N GLU A 56 6.29 17.32 5.00
CA GLU A 56 7.14 17.69 6.15
C GLU A 56 6.93 16.81 7.39
N LYS A 57 7.95 16.02 7.75
CA LYS A 57 7.88 15.10 8.89
C LYS A 57 7.85 15.87 10.22
N SER A 58 6.69 15.85 10.90
CA SER A 58 6.51 16.40 12.25
C SER A 58 5.59 15.51 13.08
N PHE A 59 5.87 15.40 14.38
CA PHE A 59 5.03 14.65 15.33
C PHE A 59 3.62 15.26 15.45
N ILE A 60 3.52 16.60 15.41
CA ILE A 60 2.23 17.31 15.43
C ILE A 60 1.40 16.93 14.20
N ARG A 61 2.03 16.88 13.01
CA ARG A 61 1.38 16.42 11.78
C ARG A 61 0.91 14.98 11.93
N LYS A 62 1.71 14.10 12.53
CA LYS A 62 1.33 12.69 12.70
C LYS A 62 0.09 12.50 13.61
N ILE A 63 -0.04 13.33 14.64
CA ILE A 63 -1.26 13.37 15.46
C ILE A 63 -2.45 13.92 14.64
N ALA A 64 -2.24 14.97 13.85
CA ALA A 64 -3.30 15.50 12.98
C ALA A 64 -3.76 14.48 11.92
N GLU A 65 -2.84 13.69 11.34
CA GLU A 65 -3.14 12.56 10.46
C GLU A 65 -4.05 11.54 11.14
N MET A 66 -3.84 11.24 12.44
CA MET A 66 -4.70 10.33 13.20
C MET A 66 -6.14 10.85 13.33
N PHE A 67 -6.32 12.13 13.68
CA PHE A 67 -7.65 12.73 13.78
C PHE A 67 -8.36 12.75 12.42
N MET A 68 -7.63 13.03 11.34
CA MET A 68 -8.19 12.98 9.99
C MET A 68 -8.52 11.54 9.55
N ALA A 69 -7.71 10.55 9.92
CA ALA A 69 -8.01 9.14 9.66
C ALA A 69 -9.32 8.72 10.37
N PHE A 70 -9.49 9.10 11.64
CA PHE A 70 -10.76 8.86 12.34
C PHE A 70 -11.95 9.55 11.67
N ARG A 71 -11.77 10.79 11.21
CA ARG A 71 -12.84 11.50 10.48
C ARG A 71 -13.21 10.76 9.19
N LEU A 72 -12.23 10.30 8.42
CA LEU A 72 -12.45 9.56 7.17
C LEU A 72 -13.23 8.26 7.42
N GLU A 73 -12.85 7.48 8.44
CA GLU A 73 -13.51 6.22 8.82
C GLU A 73 -14.94 6.42 9.36
N ASN A 74 -15.22 7.56 9.98
CA ASN A 74 -16.59 7.92 10.37
C ASN A 74 -17.45 8.42 9.20
N THR A 75 -16.84 8.82 8.09
CA THR A 75 -17.53 9.45 6.96
C THR A 75 -17.73 8.49 5.79
N TYR A 76 -16.78 7.61 5.55
CA TYR A 76 -16.70 6.74 4.38
C TYR A 76 -16.60 5.27 4.79
N THR A 77 -17.16 4.40 3.95
CA THR A 77 -16.97 2.95 4.08
C THR A 77 -15.52 2.57 3.77
N LYS A 78 -15.11 1.38 4.20
CA LYS A 78 -13.79 0.80 3.92
C LYS A 78 -13.48 0.74 2.42
N ASP A 79 -14.43 0.26 1.63
CA ASP A 79 -14.33 0.25 0.17
C ASP A 79 -14.07 1.64 -0.40
N LYS A 80 -14.80 2.66 0.09
CA LYS A 80 -14.64 4.02 -0.40
C LYS A 80 -13.30 4.62 0.01
N ILE A 81 -12.82 4.33 1.22
CA ILE A 81 -11.49 4.73 1.68
C ILE A 81 -10.41 4.10 0.80
N LEU A 82 -10.52 2.81 0.51
CA LEU A 82 -9.57 2.11 -0.34
C LEU A 82 -9.57 2.66 -1.77
N GLU A 83 -10.75 2.95 -2.33
CA GLU A 83 -10.91 3.61 -3.63
C GLU A 83 -10.23 4.98 -3.65
N LEU A 84 -10.47 5.83 -2.65
CA LEU A 84 -9.82 7.14 -2.52
C LEU A 84 -8.30 7.00 -2.36
N TYR A 85 -7.84 6.00 -1.60
CA TYR A 85 -6.44 5.73 -1.39
C TYR A 85 -5.72 5.40 -2.70
N VAL A 86 -6.18 4.39 -3.44
CA VAL A 86 -5.52 4.01 -4.70
C VAL A 86 -5.60 5.09 -5.77
N ASN A 87 -6.56 6.03 -5.64
CA ASN A 87 -6.68 7.18 -6.54
C ASN A 87 -5.90 8.42 -6.09
N SER A 88 -5.21 8.39 -4.94
CA SER A 88 -4.46 9.54 -4.41
C SER A 88 -2.97 9.28 -4.21
N ILE A 89 -2.53 8.01 -4.30
CA ILE A 89 -1.12 7.66 -4.14
C ILE A 89 -0.31 7.82 -5.43
N TYR A 90 0.99 8.02 -5.25
CA TYR A 90 1.98 8.10 -6.31
C TYR A 90 2.55 6.70 -6.61
N PHE A 91 2.54 6.32 -7.88
CA PHE A 91 3.00 5.01 -8.37
C PHE A 91 4.34 5.09 -9.12
N GLY A 92 5.09 6.19 -9.01
CA GLY A 92 6.34 6.35 -9.75
C GLY A 92 6.10 6.94 -11.14
N ASP A 93 7.18 7.36 -11.80
CA ASP A 93 7.19 7.85 -13.19
C ASP A 93 6.18 8.95 -13.54
N GLY A 94 5.83 9.79 -12.57
CA GLY A 94 4.83 10.85 -12.75
C GLY A 94 3.39 10.36 -12.68
N TYR A 95 3.14 9.08 -12.43
CA TYR A 95 1.79 8.52 -12.33
C TYR A 95 1.21 8.69 -10.93
N TYR A 96 0.10 9.42 -10.86
CA TYR A 96 -0.72 9.59 -9.66
C TYR A 96 -2.05 8.90 -9.92
N CYS A 97 -2.56 8.12 -8.97
CA CYS A 97 -3.72 7.23 -9.14
C CYS A 97 -3.43 5.93 -9.91
N VAL A 98 -4.21 4.91 -9.56
CA VAL A 98 -4.10 3.56 -10.14
C VAL A 98 -4.38 3.54 -11.64
N ARG A 99 -5.26 4.44 -12.13
CA ARG A 99 -5.62 4.50 -13.56
C ARG A 99 -4.46 5.00 -14.40
N ASP A 100 -3.83 6.08 -13.99
CA ASP A 100 -2.69 6.66 -14.70
C ASP A 100 -1.54 5.66 -14.73
N ALA A 101 -1.28 4.99 -13.60
CA ALA A 101 -0.22 4.00 -13.52
C ALA A 101 -0.51 2.74 -14.36
N SER A 102 -1.74 2.21 -14.32
CA SER A 102 -2.17 1.08 -15.15
C SER A 102 -2.04 1.37 -16.64
N ARG A 103 -2.49 2.55 -17.08
CA ARG A 103 -2.38 3.00 -18.48
C ARG A 103 -0.93 3.27 -18.86
N GLY A 104 -0.16 3.90 -17.98
CA GLY A 104 1.23 4.25 -18.21
C GLY A 104 2.16 3.04 -18.31
N TYR A 105 2.02 2.09 -17.40
CA TYR A 105 2.88 0.90 -17.35
C TYR A 105 2.44 -0.24 -18.25
N PHE A 106 1.13 -0.44 -18.41
CA PHE A 106 0.58 -1.64 -19.07
C PHE A 106 -0.30 -1.32 -20.28
N GLY A 107 -0.66 -0.05 -20.51
CA GLY A 107 -1.59 0.33 -21.58
C GLY A 107 -3.03 -0.15 -21.35
N LYS A 108 -3.43 -0.43 -20.10
CA LYS A 108 -4.71 -1.05 -19.74
C LYS A 108 -5.53 -0.18 -18.80
N GLU A 109 -6.86 -0.31 -18.84
CA GLU A 109 -7.68 0.16 -17.73
C GLU A 109 -7.43 -0.71 -16.48
N PRO A 110 -7.61 -0.17 -15.26
CA PRO A 110 -7.37 -0.95 -14.04
C PRO A 110 -8.15 -2.27 -13.96
N ILE A 111 -9.34 -2.31 -14.56
CA ILE A 111 -10.20 -3.50 -14.59
C ILE A 111 -9.67 -4.60 -15.51
N ASP A 112 -8.82 -4.24 -16.48
CA ASP A 112 -8.24 -5.16 -17.46
C ASP A 112 -6.86 -5.69 -17.03
N MET A 113 -6.35 -5.25 -15.87
CA MET A 113 -5.08 -5.73 -15.33
C MET A 113 -5.19 -7.20 -14.92
N THR A 114 -4.16 -7.97 -15.28
CA THR A 114 -3.96 -9.33 -14.79
C THR A 114 -3.62 -9.34 -13.30
N GLY A 115 -3.69 -10.52 -12.66
CA GLY A 115 -3.20 -10.68 -11.30
C GLY A 115 -1.70 -10.34 -11.17
N TYR A 116 -0.90 -10.67 -12.18
CA TYR A 116 0.52 -10.31 -12.24
C TYR A 116 0.69 -8.78 -12.23
N GLU A 117 0.03 -8.06 -13.14
CA GLU A 117 0.12 -6.59 -13.22
C GLU A 117 -0.39 -5.93 -11.94
N SER A 118 -1.48 -6.44 -11.37
CA SER A 118 -2.06 -5.93 -10.13
C SER A 118 -1.13 -6.09 -8.93
N THR A 119 -0.48 -7.25 -8.78
CA THR A 119 0.47 -7.51 -7.70
C THR A 119 1.77 -6.73 -7.87
N LEU A 120 2.23 -6.56 -9.11
CA LEU A 120 3.39 -5.74 -9.42
C LEU A 120 3.13 -4.27 -9.06
N LEU A 121 1.98 -3.74 -9.50
CA LEU A 121 1.60 -2.34 -9.26
C LEU A 121 1.38 -2.05 -7.77
N ALA A 122 0.80 -2.98 -7.01
CA ALA A 122 0.59 -2.84 -5.58
C ALA A 122 1.89 -2.74 -4.76
N GLY A 123 3.02 -3.21 -5.30
CA GLY A 123 4.33 -3.13 -4.64
C GLY A 123 4.97 -1.75 -4.70
N ILE A 124 4.60 -0.91 -5.67
CA ILE A 124 5.28 0.35 -5.99
C ILE A 124 5.10 1.45 -4.93
N PRO A 125 3.88 1.70 -4.38
CA PRO A 125 3.62 2.81 -3.45
C PRO A 125 4.54 2.89 -2.23
N ASN A 126 5.10 1.76 -1.79
CA ASN A 126 6.01 1.69 -0.65
C ASN A 126 7.28 2.54 -0.83
N ALA A 127 7.86 2.53 -2.04
CA ALA A 127 8.99 3.36 -2.41
C ALA A 127 8.97 3.63 -3.92
N PRO A 128 8.12 4.57 -4.39
CA PRO A 128 7.80 4.70 -5.82
C PRO A 128 9.00 4.99 -6.72
N SER A 129 9.97 5.77 -6.23
CA SER A 129 11.21 6.05 -6.96
C SER A 129 12.18 4.87 -7.02
N VAL A 130 12.09 3.93 -6.07
CA VAL A 130 12.94 2.73 -6.03
C VAL A 130 12.33 1.62 -6.89
N TYR A 131 11.01 1.41 -6.79
CA TYR A 131 10.30 0.32 -7.45
C TYR A 131 9.61 0.73 -8.76
N SER A 132 9.92 1.91 -9.31
CA SER A 132 9.43 2.31 -10.63
C SER A 132 9.85 1.28 -11.70
N LEU A 133 8.90 0.88 -12.55
CA LEU A 133 9.13 -0.14 -13.58
C LEU A 133 10.06 0.34 -14.71
N THR A 134 10.14 1.65 -14.94
CA THR A 134 11.07 2.20 -15.93
C THR A 134 12.48 2.35 -15.37
N ALA A 135 12.62 2.61 -14.06
CA ALA A 135 13.91 2.82 -13.42
C ALA A 135 14.57 1.50 -12.98
N ASN A 136 13.83 0.61 -12.29
CA ASN A 136 14.38 -0.60 -11.67
C ASN A 136 13.41 -1.79 -11.75
N PRO A 137 13.21 -2.39 -12.93
CA PRO A 137 12.26 -3.50 -13.11
C PRO A 137 12.59 -4.73 -12.24
N ASP A 138 13.87 -5.01 -12.00
CA ASP A 138 14.29 -6.13 -11.13
C ASP A 138 13.89 -5.92 -9.67
N LEU A 139 14.03 -4.69 -9.15
CA LEU A 139 13.61 -4.36 -7.78
C LEU A 139 12.09 -4.38 -7.66
N ALA A 140 11.37 -3.93 -8.69
CA ALA A 140 9.91 -4.03 -8.73
C ALA A 140 9.44 -5.50 -8.71
N LYS A 141 10.10 -6.38 -9.46
CA LYS A 141 9.81 -7.83 -9.46
C LYS A 141 10.10 -8.47 -8.10
N GLN A 142 11.20 -8.13 -7.45
CA GLN A 142 11.47 -8.58 -6.08
C GLN A 142 10.40 -8.09 -5.09
N ARG A 143 9.95 -6.85 -5.25
CA ARG A 143 8.88 -6.29 -4.41
C ARG A 143 7.53 -6.97 -4.68
N GLN A 144 7.22 -7.31 -5.93
CA GLN A 144 6.04 -8.09 -6.29
C GLN A 144 6.02 -9.46 -5.61
N GLN A 145 7.15 -10.16 -5.57
CA GLN A 145 7.24 -11.45 -4.86
C GLN A 145 6.88 -11.30 -3.38
N TYR A 146 7.31 -10.21 -2.74
CA TYR A 146 6.90 -9.90 -1.37
C TYR A 146 5.39 -9.63 -1.25
N VAL A 147 4.79 -8.91 -2.21
CA VAL A 147 3.32 -8.69 -2.27
C VAL A 147 2.59 -10.03 -2.36
N ILE A 148 2.97 -10.90 -3.29
CA ILE A 148 2.37 -12.23 -3.48
C ILE A 148 2.50 -13.05 -2.20
N GLN A 149 3.67 -13.04 -1.56
CA GLN A 149 3.86 -13.73 -0.27
C GLN A 149 2.95 -13.20 0.83
N GLN A 150 2.71 -11.88 0.92
CA GLN A 150 1.74 -11.34 1.87
C GLN A 150 0.30 -11.75 1.53
N MET A 151 -0.06 -11.76 0.25
CA MET A 151 -1.39 -12.22 -0.18
C MET A 151 -1.65 -13.68 0.20
N VAL A 152 -0.68 -14.57 -0.02
CA VAL A 152 -0.74 -15.97 0.44
C VAL A 152 -0.83 -16.04 1.96
N ARG A 153 0.08 -15.35 2.66
CA ARG A 153 0.16 -15.36 4.14
C ARG A 153 -1.14 -14.96 4.82
N TYR A 154 -1.84 -13.97 4.26
CA TYR A 154 -3.09 -13.46 4.81
C TYR A 154 -4.34 -14.07 4.17
N GLY A 155 -4.18 -15.09 3.31
CA GLY A 155 -5.28 -15.89 2.78
C GLY A 155 -6.09 -15.22 1.66
N TYR A 156 -5.53 -14.22 0.98
CA TYR A 156 -6.17 -13.61 -0.19
C TYR A 156 -6.08 -14.49 -1.44
N ILE A 157 -5.03 -15.30 -1.54
CA ILE A 157 -4.81 -16.29 -2.60
C ILE A 157 -4.23 -17.57 -2.00
N SER A 158 -4.39 -18.69 -2.72
CA SER A 158 -3.77 -19.96 -2.39
C SER A 158 -2.26 -19.97 -2.69
N GLU A 159 -1.53 -20.93 -2.13
CA GLU A 159 -0.11 -21.12 -2.45
C GLU A 159 0.12 -21.44 -3.92
N ASP A 160 -0.80 -22.16 -4.57
CA ASP A 160 -0.66 -22.54 -5.97
C ASP A 160 -0.90 -21.35 -6.89
N GLU A 161 -1.93 -20.53 -6.63
CA GLU A 161 -2.10 -19.24 -7.31
C GLU A 161 -0.89 -18.32 -7.10
N GLY A 162 -0.31 -18.30 -5.90
CA GLY A 162 0.90 -17.54 -5.61
C GLY A 162 2.11 -17.99 -6.45
N LYS A 163 2.25 -19.31 -6.67
CA LYS A 163 3.31 -19.87 -7.54
C LYS A 163 3.07 -19.51 -9.00
N GLU A 164 1.83 -19.58 -9.48
CA GLU A 164 1.47 -19.22 -10.86
C GLU A 164 1.75 -17.74 -11.14
N LEU A 165 1.41 -16.84 -10.22
CA LEU A 165 1.68 -15.41 -10.33
C LEU A 165 3.17 -15.05 -10.27
N SER A 166 4.02 -15.95 -9.79
CA SER A 166 5.45 -15.72 -9.60
C SER A 166 6.32 -16.19 -10.79
N GLN A 167 5.73 -16.85 -11.79
CA GLN A 167 6.38 -17.33 -13.01
C GLN A 167 6.43 -16.24 -14.08
#